data_AF-A0A947APW7-F1
#
_entry.id   AF-A0A947APW7-F1
#
_cell.length_a   1.000
_cell.length_b   1.000
_cell.length_c   1.000
_cell.angle_alpha   90.00
_cell.angle_beta   90.00
_cell.angle_gamma   90.00
#
_symmetry.space_group_name_H-M   'P 1'
#
loop_
_entity.id
_entity.type
_entity.pdbx_description
1 polymer ?
#
loop_
_entity_poly.entity_id
_entity_poly.type
_entity_poly.pdbx_seq_one_letter_code
_entity_poly.pdbx_strand_id
1 'polypeptide(L)'
;RLTRPDERWAKIQEKVATAPASMDLTDSDQSLQTFELADLLLDLHPTEDELTEIEARTAAEPQKHPTILHLAVKLALSKMHLNTLATQTHLTVVVAMFKEHNRIQSKKVHPAGEDFIRRKVAELNWLYGPRADGSFDLIFVDDGCPENSGLIAADIIEEEGYDNVRILFLEQAIVSGSPIAKGLKSTDDSQKGGAIQYGLWEAIHKPWNQNELIVLYTDADLSTNIGQAGLLLKQLADTNTMCALGSRYDPGGIYCSPSGARGLSEHDKLRLIFRNYVRAGLLPQLGPGVDTQCGFKAFKAEALAATLEKLVDKGSSFDMELLLLITLHYDNGGRTVKQAPIVWIESNEESNFY
;
A
#
# COMPACT_ATOMS: atom_id res chain seq x y z
N ARG A 1 11.21 29.01 28.82
CA ARG A 1 11.66 29.69 27.57
C ARG A 1 10.42 29.80 26.70
N LEU A 2 9.93 31.01 26.44
CA LEU A 2 8.90 31.24 25.41
C LEU A 2 9.52 30.79 24.09
N THR A 3 9.06 29.64 23.58
CA THR A 3 9.52 29.07 22.31
C THR A 3 9.18 30.07 21.21
N ARG A 4 10.18 30.52 20.47
CA ARG A 4 9.93 31.27 19.22
C ARG A 4 9.03 30.39 18.34
N PRO A 5 8.01 30.96 17.66
CA PRO A 5 7.23 30.20 16.69
C PRO A 5 8.19 29.56 15.68
N ASP A 6 8.02 28.26 15.42
CA ASP A 6 8.78 27.58 14.37
C ASP A 6 8.29 28.11 13.02
N GLU A 7 9.03 29.05 12.44
CA GLU A 7 8.70 29.69 11.17
C GLU A 7 8.55 28.67 10.03
N ARG A 8 9.20 27.50 10.12
CA ARG A 8 9.06 26.41 9.15
C ARG A 8 7.66 25.78 9.24
N TRP A 9 7.22 25.48 10.46
CA TRP A 9 5.86 24.96 10.70
C TRP A 9 4.78 25.95 10.28
N ALA A 10 4.99 27.26 10.51
CA ALA A 10 4.04 28.28 10.08
C ALA A 10 3.81 28.27 8.55
N LYS A 11 4.85 28.03 7.75
CA LYS A 11 4.73 27.88 6.28
C LYS A 11 3.91 26.65 5.89
N ILE A 12 4.09 25.53 6.60
CA ILE A 12 3.29 24.32 6.39
C ILE A 12 1.82 24.61 6.70
N GLN A 13 1.53 25.27 7.83
CA GLN A 13 0.17 25.65 8.21
C GLN A 13 -0.49 26.59 7.20
N GLU A 14 0.26 27.55 6.65
CA GLU A 14 -0.22 28.46 5.61
C GLU A 14 -0.61 27.69 4.33
N LYS A 15 0.24 26.77 3.87
CA LYS A 15 -0.01 25.96 2.66
C LYS A 15 -1.27 25.10 2.78
N VAL A 16 -1.63 24.64 3.97
CA VAL A 16 -2.82 23.80 4.21
C VAL A 16 -4.01 24.54 4.80
N ALA A 17 -3.94 25.86 4.97
CA ALA A 17 -4.98 26.65 5.65
C ALA A 17 -6.35 26.57 4.95
N THR A 18 -6.35 26.39 3.63
CA THR A 18 -7.57 26.29 2.81
C THR A 18 -7.85 24.85 2.34
N ALA A 19 -7.06 23.88 2.77
CA ALA A 19 -7.25 22.49 2.35
C ALA A 19 -8.53 21.92 2.99
N PRO A 20 -9.31 21.10 2.26
CA PRO A 20 -10.46 20.42 2.84
C PRO A 20 -10.03 19.46 3.95
N ALA A 21 -10.93 19.23 4.92
CA ALA A 21 -10.65 18.34 6.04
C ALA A 21 -10.39 16.89 5.59
N SER A 22 -11.17 16.42 4.61
CA SER A 22 -11.02 15.13 3.92
C SER A 22 -10.39 15.32 2.55
N MET A 23 -9.88 14.22 1.99
CA MET A 23 -9.33 14.16 0.65
C MET A 23 -10.31 13.47 -0.29
N ASP A 24 -10.53 14.02 -1.47
CA ASP A 24 -11.30 13.40 -2.56
C ASP A 24 -10.34 12.57 -3.42
N LEU A 25 -10.49 11.24 -3.41
CA LEU A 25 -9.61 10.33 -4.13
C LEU A 25 -9.80 10.42 -5.66
N THR A 26 -10.94 10.92 -6.13
CA THR A 26 -11.22 11.17 -7.55
C THR A 26 -10.59 12.47 -8.07
N ASP A 27 -10.10 13.33 -7.17
CA ASP A 27 -9.50 14.62 -7.50
C ASP A 27 -7.96 14.51 -7.61
N SER A 28 -7.46 14.55 -8.84
CA SER A 28 -6.03 14.49 -9.13
C SER A 28 -5.26 15.71 -8.59
N ASP A 29 -5.90 16.87 -8.46
CA ASP A 29 -5.22 18.10 -8.02
C ASP A 29 -4.86 18.00 -6.53
N GLN A 30 -5.70 17.36 -5.72
CA GLN A 30 -5.39 17.08 -4.32
C GLN A 30 -4.21 16.10 -4.17
N SER A 31 -4.08 15.13 -5.09
CA SER A 31 -2.90 14.27 -5.14
C SER A 31 -1.62 15.06 -5.38
N LEU A 32 -1.64 15.95 -6.37
CA LEU A 32 -0.48 16.79 -6.72
C LEU A 32 -0.11 17.73 -5.56
N GLN A 33 -1.10 18.36 -4.94
CA GLN A 33 -0.89 19.19 -3.75
C GLN A 33 -0.27 18.41 -2.59
N THR A 34 -0.59 17.11 -2.45
CA THR A 34 0.04 16.24 -1.44
C THR A 34 1.52 16.07 -1.71
N PHE A 35 1.90 15.81 -2.98
CA PHE A 35 3.29 15.66 -3.38
C PHE A 35 4.09 16.96 -3.19
N GLU A 36 3.54 18.10 -3.60
CA GLU A 36 4.16 19.41 -3.36
C GLU A 36 4.38 19.68 -1.87
N LEU A 37 3.41 19.33 -1.03
CA LEU A 37 3.50 19.50 0.42
C LEU A 37 4.55 18.56 1.03
N ALA A 38 4.65 17.32 0.54
CA ALA A 38 5.65 16.36 0.98
C ALA A 38 7.07 16.81 0.59
N ASP A 39 7.26 17.35 -0.61
CA ASP A 39 8.55 17.90 -1.04
C ASP A 39 8.90 19.18 -0.23
N LEU A 40 7.92 20.05 0.06
CA LEU A 40 8.12 21.20 0.96
C LEU A 40 8.51 20.77 2.39
N LEU A 41 7.91 19.70 2.91
CA LEU A 41 8.28 19.13 4.21
C LEU A 41 9.73 18.63 4.20
N LEU A 42 10.17 17.93 3.15
CA LEU A 42 11.55 17.48 2.99
C LEU A 42 12.55 18.65 2.93
N ASP A 43 12.19 19.74 2.23
CA ASP A 43 13.06 20.91 2.11
C ASP A 43 13.18 21.69 3.44
N LEU A 44 12.09 21.81 4.19
CA LEU A 44 12.08 22.53 5.46
C LEU A 44 12.62 21.69 6.62
N HIS A 45 12.40 20.37 6.60
CA HIS A 45 12.71 19.43 7.66
C HIS A 45 13.53 18.25 7.10
N PRO A 46 14.82 18.45 6.81
CA PRO A 46 15.63 17.51 6.03
C PRO A 46 16.10 16.26 6.80
N THR A 47 15.72 16.09 8.08
CA THR A 47 16.14 14.93 8.90
C THR A 47 14.95 14.06 9.31
N GLU A 48 15.22 12.77 9.54
CA GLU A 48 14.20 11.80 9.95
C GLU A 48 13.59 12.17 11.30
N ASP A 49 14.40 12.64 12.25
CA ASP A 49 13.95 13.07 13.57
C ASP A 49 12.96 14.25 13.48
N GLU A 50 13.25 15.25 12.65
CA GLU A 50 12.36 16.42 12.48
C GLU A 50 11.01 16.03 11.85
N LEU A 51 11.01 15.16 10.84
CA LEU A 51 9.77 14.67 10.23
C LEU A 51 8.98 13.76 11.19
N THR A 52 9.67 12.95 12.00
CA THR A 52 9.05 12.11 13.03
C THR A 52 8.41 12.95 14.13
N GLU A 53 9.03 14.06 14.53
CA GLU A 53 8.42 15.02 15.46
C GLU A 53 7.16 15.67 14.88
N ILE A 54 7.15 15.98 13.59
CA ILE A 54 5.97 16.50 12.88
C ILE A 54 4.86 15.43 12.84
N GLU A 55 5.20 14.19 12.49
CA GLU A 55 4.26 13.07 12.50
C GLU A 55 3.62 12.88 13.87
N ALA A 56 4.43 12.85 14.93
CA ALA A 56 3.95 12.73 16.29
C ALA A 56 3.01 13.89 16.66
N ARG A 57 3.34 15.12 16.25
CA ARG A 57 2.51 16.31 16.47
C ARG A 57 1.17 16.21 15.74
N THR A 58 1.17 15.86 14.45
CA THR A 58 -0.07 15.78 13.67
C THR A 58 -0.93 14.61 14.12
N ALA A 59 -0.33 13.44 14.39
CA ALA A 59 -1.04 12.25 14.82
C ALA A 59 -1.64 12.35 16.24
N ALA A 60 -1.11 13.22 17.10
CA ALA A 60 -1.67 13.47 18.43
C ALA A 60 -3.04 14.17 18.37
N GLU A 61 -3.28 15.00 17.35
CA GLU A 61 -4.53 15.76 17.20
C GLU A 61 -5.05 15.65 15.76
N PRO A 62 -5.42 14.44 15.30
CA PRO A 62 -5.61 14.17 13.88
C PRO A 62 -6.73 15.00 13.26
N GLN A 63 -7.79 15.31 14.02
CA GLN A 63 -8.91 16.12 13.52
C GLN A 63 -8.58 17.62 13.36
N LYS A 64 -7.46 18.11 13.90
CA LYS A 64 -7.03 19.51 13.74
C LYS A 64 -6.29 19.76 12.43
N HIS A 65 -5.94 18.70 11.72
CA HIS A 65 -5.14 18.75 10.51
C HIS A 65 -5.87 18.07 9.36
N PRO A 66 -5.85 18.66 8.15
CA PRO A 66 -6.51 18.05 6.99
C PRO A 66 -5.80 16.75 6.60
N THR A 67 -6.53 15.81 6.00
CA THR A 67 -6.00 14.52 5.53
C THR A 67 -4.74 14.68 4.67
N ILE A 68 -4.70 15.71 3.82
CA ILE A 68 -3.56 15.99 2.94
C ILE A 68 -2.25 16.20 3.72
N LEU A 69 -2.30 16.82 4.91
CA LEU A 69 -1.11 17.06 5.72
C LEU A 69 -0.59 15.75 6.31
N HIS A 70 -1.48 14.90 6.84
CA HIS A 70 -1.10 13.59 7.37
C HIS A 70 -0.45 12.73 6.30
N LEU A 71 -1.05 12.69 5.10
CA LEU A 71 -0.50 11.95 3.99
C LEU A 71 0.86 12.52 3.54
N ALA A 72 0.99 13.83 3.39
CA ALA A 72 2.24 14.46 2.99
C ALA A 72 3.40 14.18 3.96
N VAL A 73 3.14 14.15 5.29
CA VAL A 73 4.14 13.77 6.29
C VAL A 73 4.61 12.33 6.10
N LYS A 74 3.68 11.39 5.88
CA LYS A 74 4.00 9.98 5.59
C LYS A 74 4.77 9.81 4.30
N LEU A 75 4.41 10.56 3.26
CA LEU A 75 5.11 10.55 1.98
C LEU A 75 6.54 11.09 2.12
N ALA A 76 6.73 12.19 2.86
CA ALA A 76 8.06 12.73 3.14
C ALA A 76 8.95 11.71 3.86
N LEU A 77 8.44 11.08 4.94
CA LEU A 77 9.14 10.00 5.65
C LEU A 77 9.44 8.81 4.72
N SER A 78 8.45 8.38 3.93
CA SER A 78 8.60 7.29 2.96
C SER A 78 9.74 7.54 1.97
N LYS A 79 9.76 8.72 1.35
CA LYS A 79 10.80 9.11 0.39
C LYS A 79 12.18 9.22 1.05
N MET A 80 12.26 9.75 2.27
CA MET A 80 13.51 9.79 3.03
C MET A 80 14.02 8.38 3.36
N HIS A 81 13.12 7.48 3.77
CA HIS A 81 13.46 6.08 4.07
C HIS A 81 13.98 5.36 2.83
N LEU A 82 13.32 5.50 1.67
CA LEU A 82 13.78 4.92 0.42
C LEU A 82 15.20 5.40 0.05
N ASN A 83 15.44 6.71 0.13
CA ASN A 83 16.73 7.32 -0.25
C ASN A 83 17.87 7.02 0.74
N THR A 84 17.58 6.45 1.90
CA THR A 84 18.56 6.10 2.94
C THR A 84 18.78 4.59 3.07
N LEU A 85 18.15 3.77 2.22
CA LEU A 85 18.43 2.34 2.16
C LEU A 85 19.88 2.09 1.72
N ALA A 86 20.55 1.16 2.40
CA ALA A 86 21.91 0.77 2.06
C ALA A 86 22.00 -0.10 0.79
N THR A 87 20.90 -0.78 0.46
CA THR A 87 20.79 -1.69 -0.68
C THR A 87 19.86 -1.09 -1.73
N GLN A 88 20.28 -1.14 -2.98
CA GLN A 88 19.45 -0.77 -4.12
C GLN A 88 18.29 -1.75 -4.26
N THR A 89 17.06 -1.26 -4.26
CA THR A 89 15.85 -2.09 -4.32
C THR A 89 15.13 -1.94 -5.67
N HIS A 90 14.63 -3.06 -6.19
CA HIS A 90 13.59 -3.06 -7.21
C HIS A 90 12.27 -3.42 -6.53
N LEU A 91 11.25 -2.56 -6.64
CA LEU A 91 9.93 -2.78 -6.07
C LEU A 91 8.95 -3.21 -7.16
N THR A 92 8.39 -4.41 -7.06
CA THR A 92 7.23 -4.79 -7.88
C THR A 92 5.96 -4.66 -7.07
N VAL A 93 5.01 -3.83 -7.53
CA VAL A 93 3.70 -3.66 -6.88
C VAL A 93 2.64 -4.44 -7.65
N VAL A 94 1.94 -5.34 -6.95
CA VAL A 94 0.87 -6.20 -7.47
C VAL A 94 -0.49 -5.69 -7.03
N VAL A 95 -1.43 -5.59 -7.97
CA VAL A 95 -2.79 -5.07 -7.74
C VAL A 95 -3.79 -6.02 -8.39
N ALA A 96 -4.63 -6.68 -7.58
CA ALA A 96 -5.73 -7.48 -8.11
C ALA A 96 -6.95 -6.59 -8.40
N MET A 97 -7.68 -6.91 -9.47
CA MET A 97 -8.84 -6.15 -9.93
C MET A 97 -10.04 -7.07 -10.17
N PHE A 98 -11.19 -6.67 -9.63
CA PHE A 98 -12.48 -7.29 -9.91
C PHE A 98 -13.58 -6.23 -9.85
N LYS A 99 -14.32 -6.06 -10.95
CA LYS A 99 -15.37 -5.03 -11.11
C LYS A 99 -14.86 -3.59 -10.92
N GLU A 100 -13.62 -3.32 -11.28
CA GLU A 100 -12.99 -2.01 -11.18
C GLU A 100 -13.23 -1.09 -12.39
N HIS A 101 -14.02 -1.54 -13.37
CA HIS A 101 -14.36 -0.85 -14.63
C HIS A 101 -14.79 0.63 -14.50
N ASN A 102 -15.40 1.02 -13.37
CA ASN A 102 -15.73 2.42 -13.07
C ASN A 102 -14.56 3.16 -12.41
N ARG A 103 -13.99 2.58 -11.36
CA ARG A 103 -12.94 3.20 -10.54
C ARG A 103 -11.64 3.42 -11.31
N ILE A 104 -11.36 2.55 -12.30
CA ILE A 104 -10.18 2.65 -13.18
C ILE A 104 -10.22 3.87 -14.09
N GLN A 105 -11.42 4.41 -14.35
CA GLN A 105 -11.62 5.58 -15.19
C GLN A 105 -11.27 6.87 -14.45
N SER A 106 -11.09 7.97 -15.18
CA SER A 106 -11.00 9.29 -14.56
C SER A 106 -12.37 9.82 -14.11
N LYS A 107 -12.36 10.76 -13.15
CA LYS A 107 -13.56 11.49 -12.71
C LYS A 107 -14.37 12.13 -13.85
N LYS A 108 -13.69 12.50 -14.95
CA LYS A 108 -14.31 13.07 -16.15
C LYS A 108 -15.19 12.05 -16.89
N VAL A 109 -14.85 10.77 -16.79
CA VAL A 109 -15.55 9.66 -17.46
C VAL A 109 -16.60 9.06 -16.54
N HIS A 110 -16.27 8.84 -15.25
CA HIS A 110 -17.20 8.32 -14.25
C HIS A 110 -17.06 9.09 -12.93
N PRO A 111 -18.15 9.46 -12.23
CA PRO A 111 -18.06 10.22 -10.98
C PRO A 111 -17.19 9.57 -9.89
N ALA A 112 -17.25 8.24 -9.78
CA ALA A 112 -16.41 7.44 -8.87
C ALA A 112 -15.04 7.04 -9.46
N GLY A 113 -14.66 7.64 -10.59
CA GLY A 113 -13.41 7.34 -11.30
C GLY A 113 -12.19 7.90 -10.56
N GLU A 114 -11.35 7.02 -10.03
CA GLU A 114 -10.12 7.36 -9.31
C GLU A 114 -8.89 7.44 -10.23
N ASP A 115 -8.99 6.96 -11.47
CA ASP A 115 -7.87 6.87 -12.43
C ASP A 115 -6.66 6.11 -11.85
N PHE A 116 -6.95 5.02 -11.12
CA PHE A 116 -5.97 4.45 -10.19
C PHE A 116 -4.70 3.91 -10.87
N ILE A 117 -4.74 3.52 -12.14
CA ILE A 117 -3.52 3.08 -12.85
C ILE A 117 -2.55 4.25 -12.99
N ARG A 118 -3.00 5.35 -13.61
CA ARG A 118 -2.19 6.57 -13.81
C ARG A 118 -1.75 7.16 -12.48
N ARG A 119 -2.64 7.14 -11.48
CA ARG A 119 -2.34 7.64 -10.13
C ARG A 119 -1.29 6.81 -9.41
N LYS A 120 -1.37 5.47 -9.43
CA LYS A 120 -0.34 4.59 -8.84
C LYS A 120 1.02 4.74 -9.53
N VAL A 121 1.03 4.90 -10.86
CA VAL A 121 2.27 5.22 -11.61
C VAL A 121 2.84 6.57 -11.17
N ALA A 122 2.01 7.62 -11.06
CA ALA A 122 2.44 8.93 -10.60
C ALA A 122 2.98 8.91 -9.15
N GLU A 123 2.35 8.13 -8.26
CA GLU A 123 2.79 7.92 -6.88
C GLU A 123 4.19 7.29 -6.79
N LEU A 124 4.46 6.25 -7.58
CA LEU A 124 5.79 5.61 -7.62
C LEU A 124 6.83 6.48 -8.34
N ASN A 125 6.45 7.17 -9.42
CA ASN A 125 7.31 8.14 -10.08
C ASN A 125 7.73 9.26 -9.13
N TRP A 126 6.79 9.75 -8.30
CA TRP A 126 7.11 10.73 -7.27
C TRP A 126 8.02 10.15 -6.20
N LEU A 127 7.73 8.95 -5.69
CA LEU A 127 8.50 8.30 -4.62
C LEU A 127 9.96 8.07 -5.02
N TYR A 128 10.19 7.47 -6.20
CA TYR A 128 11.54 7.21 -6.71
C TYR A 128 12.19 8.50 -7.21
N GLY A 129 11.47 9.31 -7.99
CA GLY A 129 12.00 10.57 -8.53
C GLY A 129 13.37 10.43 -9.23
N PRO A 130 14.10 11.53 -9.44
CA PRO A 130 15.41 11.49 -10.08
C PRO A 130 16.56 11.11 -9.12
N ARG A 131 16.29 10.97 -7.81
CA ARG A 131 17.31 10.77 -6.78
C ARG A 131 17.34 9.36 -6.19
N ALA A 132 16.28 8.56 -6.35
CA ALA A 132 16.31 7.20 -5.86
C ALA A 132 17.22 6.33 -6.73
N ASP A 133 17.99 5.47 -6.07
CA ASP A 133 18.83 4.48 -6.74
C ASP A 133 18.00 3.26 -7.20
N GLY A 134 16.72 3.15 -6.85
CA GLY A 134 15.92 1.98 -7.16
C GLY A 134 15.10 2.07 -8.46
N SER A 135 14.33 1.02 -8.74
CA SER A 135 13.36 0.98 -9.84
C SER A 135 12.08 0.32 -9.37
N PHE A 136 11.02 0.43 -10.17
CA PHE A 136 9.76 -0.23 -9.87
C PHE A 136 9.07 -0.78 -11.11
N ASP A 137 8.29 -1.83 -10.88
CA ASP A 137 7.31 -2.39 -11.82
C ASP A 137 5.92 -2.37 -11.17
N LEU A 138 4.87 -2.28 -11.99
CA LEU A 138 3.48 -2.47 -11.58
C LEU A 138 2.85 -3.64 -12.34
N ILE A 139 2.17 -4.52 -11.61
CA ILE A 139 1.47 -5.66 -12.16
C ILE A 139 0.02 -5.59 -11.70
N PHE A 140 -0.87 -5.32 -12.64
CA PHE A 140 -2.30 -5.49 -12.44
C PHE A 140 -2.69 -6.94 -12.77
N VAL A 141 -3.65 -7.51 -12.06
CA VAL A 141 -4.15 -8.86 -12.30
C VAL A 141 -5.67 -8.82 -12.33
N ASP A 142 -6.26 -9.10 -13.50
CA ASP A 142 -7.70 -9.28 -13.63
C ASP A 142 -8.14 -10.63 -13.05
N ASP A 143 -9.07 -10.58 -12.12
CA ASP A 143 -9.62 -11.73 -11.39
C ASP A 143 -10.88 -12.29 -12.06
N GLY A 144 -10.91 -12.31 -13.40
CA GLY A 144 -12.05 -12.78 -14.20
C GLY A 144 -13.23 -11.82 -14.19
N CYS A 145 -12.95 -10.53 -14.37
CA CYS A 145 -13.99 -9.51 -14.29
C CYS A 145 -14.95 -9.57 -15.49
N PRO A 146 -16.27 -9.74 -15.29
CA PRO A 146 -17.24 -9.75 -16.39
C PRO A 146 -17.43 -8.38 -17.06
N GLU A 147 -17.04 -7.30 -16.38
CA GLU A 147 -17.14 -5.91 -16.86
C GLU A 147 -15.87 -5.46 -17.58
N ASN A 148 -15.00 -6.40 -17.99
CA ASN A 148 -13.79 -6.13 -18.77
C ASN A 148 -12.77 -5.20 -18.08
N SER A 149 -12.67 -5.22 -16.75
CA SER A 149 -11.72 -4.36 -16.01
C SER A 149 -10.28 -4.53 -16.49
N GLY A 150 -9.85 -5.77 -16.74
CA GLY A 150 -8.53 -6.08 -17.29
C GLY A 150 -8.31 -5.57 -18.72
N LEU A 151 -9.33 -5.55 -19.58
CA LEU A 151 -9.18 -4.99 -20.93
C LEU A 151 -9.08 -3.47 -20.90
N ILE A 152 -9.89 -2.81 -20.06
CA ILE A 152 -9.78 -1.35 -19.83
C ILE A 152 -8.39 -1.01 -19.30
N ALA A 153 -7.85 -1.82 -18.38
CA ALA A 153 -6.48 -1.65 -17.89
C ALA A 153 -5.43 -1.82 -19.00
N ALA A 154 -5.59 -2.82 -19.87
CA ALA A 154 -4.72 -3.03 -21.02
C ALA A 154 -4.69 -1.81 -21.95
N ASP A 155 -5.87 -1.28 -22.30
CA ASP A 155 -6.01 -0.10 -23.16
C ASP A 155 -5.32 1.11 -22.53
N ILE A 156 -5.53 1.38 -21.23
CA ILE A 156 -4.87 2.49 -20.51
C ILE A 156 -3.35 2.32 -20.52
N ILE A 157 -2.84 1.11 -20.26
CA ILE A 157 -1.40 0.83 -20.22
C ILE A 157 -0.76 1.06 -21.61
N GLU A 158 -1.43 0.63 -22.68
CA GLU A 158 -0.98 0.83 -24.07
C GLU A 158 -1.04 2.31 -24.46
N GLU A 159 -2.13 3.01 -24.18
CA GLU A 159 -2.32 4.44 -24.49
C GLU A 159 -1.26 5.33 -23.82
N GLU A 160 -0.91 5.03 -22.58
CA GLU A 160 0.09 5.78 -21.82
C GLU A 160 1.54 5.37 -22.18
N GLY A 161 1.72 4.24 -22.87
CA GLY A 161 3.03 3.73 -23.27
C GLY A 161 3.91 3.33 -22.09
N TYR A 162 3.34 2.72 -21.05
CA TYR A 162 4.10 2.32 -19.87
C TYR A 162 4.92 1.03 -20.12
N ASP A 163 6.25 1.14 -20.09
CA ASP A 163 7.15 0.00 -20.28
C ASP A 163 7.29 -0.90 -19.03
N ASN A 164 7.02 -0.35 -17.85
CA ASN A 164 7.17 -1.00 -16.54
C ASN A 164 5.83 -1.30 -15.85
N VAL A 165 4.72 -1.22 -16.58
CA VAL A 165 3.39 -1.53 -16.09
C VAL A 165 2.81 -2.63 -16.97
N ARG A 166 2.21 -3.66 -16.38
CA ARG A 166 1.59 -4.76 -17.15
C ARG A 166 0.31 -5.24 -16.50
N ILE A 167 -0.54 -5.86 -17.32
CA ILE A 167 -1.75 -6.55 -16.92
C ILE A 167 -1.59 -8.05 -17.14
N LEU A 168 -2.06 -8.84 -16.17
CA LEU A 168 -2.19 -10.28 -16.23
C LEU A 168 -3.66 -10.67 -16.10
N PHE A 169 -4.02 -11.85 -16.59
CA PHE A 169 -5.37 -12.40 -16.48
C PHE A 169 -5.29 -13.73 -15.75
N LEU A 170 -5.94 -13.84 -14.57
CA LEU A 170 -5.92 -15.08 -13.80
C LEU A 170 -6.49 -16.26 -14.60
N GLU A 171 -7.50 -16.02 -15.44
CA GLU A 171 -8.07 -17.02 -16.33
C GLU A 171 -7.00 -17.69 -17.22
N GLN A 172 -6.04 -16.93 -17.74
CA GLN A 172 -4.96 -17.48 -18.55
C GLN A 172 -4.03 -18.39 -17.74
N ALA A 173 -3.77 -18.04 -16.48
CA ALA A 173 -2.98 -18.89 -15.58
C ALA A 173 -3.71 -20.22 -15.27
N ILE A 174 -5.04 -20.18 -15.13
CA ILE A 174 -5.86 -21.38 -14.92
C ILE A 174 -5.83 -22.26 -16.18
N VAL A 175 -6.10 -21.69 -17.36
CA VAL A 175 -6.15 -22.42 -18.63
C VAL A 175 -4.79 -23.02 -19.00
N SER A 176 -3.70 -22.29 -18.74
CA SER A 176 -2.34 -22.78 -19.01
C SER A 176 -1.84 -23.80 -17.98
N GLY A 177 -2.57 -24.03 -16.88
CA GLY A 177 -2.18 -24.94 -15.83
C GLY A 177 -0.99 -24.45 -15.01
N SER A 178 -0.87 -23.14 -14.82
CA SER A 178 0.19 -22.54 -14.00
C SER A 178 0.21 -23.16 -12.59
N PRO A 179 1.38 -23.51 -12.02
CA PRO A 179 1.46 -24.15 -10.71
C PRO A 179 0.76 -23.36 -9.60
N ILE A 180 0.80 -22.03 -9.65
CA ILE A 180 0.19 -21.16 -8.63
C ILE A 180 -1.33 -21.13 -8.70
N ALA A 181 -1.89 -21.38 -9.89
CA ALA A 181 -3.34 -21.47 -10.13
C ALA A 181 -3.91 -22.86 -9.80
N LYS A 182 -3.08 -23.81 -9.34
CA LYS A 182 -3.52 -25.15 -8.96
C LYS A 182 -4.63 -25.08 -7.92
N GLY A 183 -5.72 -25.79 -8.19
CA GLY A 183 -6.90 -25.86 -7.32
C GLY A 183 -8.05 -24.94 -7.76
N LEU A 184 -7.79 -23.93 -8.59
CA LEU A 184 -8.83 -23.12 -9.22
C LEU A 184 -9.41 -23.87 -10.42
N LYS A 185 -10.74 -23.96 -10.50
CA LYS A 185 -11.47 -24.47 -11.68
C LYS A 185 -11.89 -23.32 -12.60
N SER A 186 -12.14 -22.16 -12.00
CA SER A 186 -12.45 -20.91 -12.68
C SER A 186 -12.00 -19.73 -11.83
N THR A 187 -12.08 -18.52 -12.37
CA THR A 187 -11.81 -17.29 -11.62
C THR A 187 -12.83 -17.07 -10.49
N ASP A 188 -14.02 -17.67 -10.52
CA ASP A 188 -15.00 -17.59 -9.41
C ASP A 188 -14.51 -18.27 -8.13
N ASP A 189 -13.56 -19.21 -8.25
CA ASP A 189 -12.91 -19.82 -7.08
C ASP A 189 -11.87 -18.88 -6.44
N SER A 190 -11.52 -17.80 -7.14
CA SER A 190 -10.71 -16.71 -6.62
C SER A 190 -11.64 -15.65 -6.02
N GLN A 191 -11.30 -15.23 -4.81
CA GLN A 191 -11.90 -14.05 -4.19
C GLN A 191 -10.72 -13.16 -3.81
N LYS A 192 -10.09 -12.55 -4.83
CA LYS A 192 -8.83 -11.79 -4.75
C LYS A 192 -7.56 -12.63 -4.55
N GLY A 193 -7.62 -13.70 -3.75
CA GLY A 193 -6.44 -14.46 -3.35
C GLY A 193 -5.72 -15.14 -4.53
N GLY A 194 -6.45 -15.74 -5.46
CA GLY A 194 -5.88 -16.35 -6.67
C GLY A 194 -5.14 -15.33 -7.53
N ALA A 195 -5.76 -14.17 -7.79
CA ALA A 195 -5.17 -13.10 -8.58
C ALA A 195 -3.91 -12.51 -7.93
N ILE A 196 -3.95 -12.21 -6.61
CA ILE A 196 -2.78 -11.71 -5.90
C ILE A 196 -1.66 -12.75 -5.91
N GLN A 197 -1.94 -14.02 -5.61
CA GLN A 197 -0.92 -15.08 -5.63
C GLN A 197 -0.29 -15.23 -7.01
N TYR A 198 -1.08 -15.16 -8.09
CA TYR A 198 -0.55 -15.20 -9.45
C TYR A 198 0.37 -14.01 -9.75
N GLY A 199 -0.05 -12.80 -9.39
CA GLY A 199 0.77 -11.60 -9.55
C GLY A 199 2.07 -11.66 -8.73
N LEU A 200 2.01 -12.13 -7.48
CA LEU A 200 3.20 -12.32 -6.63
C LEU A 200 4.15 -13.37 -7.22
N TRP A 201 3.62 -14.45 -7.81
CA TRP A 201 4.41 -15.50 -8.44
C TRP A 201 5.13 -14.99 -9.70
N GLU A 202 4.42 -14.27 -10.58
CA GLU A 202 5.00 -13.61 -11.75
C GLU A 202 6.04 -12.54 -11.35
N ALA A 203 5.77 -11.86 -10.24
CA ALA A 203 6.66 -10.85 -9.65
C ALA A 203 7.91 -11.42 -8.98
N ILE A 204 8.10 -12.74 -8.85
CA ILE A 204 9.39 -13.30 -8.39
C ILE A 204 10.11 -14.12 -9.48
N HIS A 205 9.39 -14.50 -10.55
CA HIS A 205 9.94 -15.31 -11.65
C HIS A 205 10.42 -14.49 -12.85
N LYS A 206 10.10 -13.20 -12.95
CA LYS A 206 10.71 -12.31 -13.97
C LYS A 206 12.23 -12.25 -13.72
N PRO A 207 13.08 -12.15 -14.75
CA PRO A 207 14.49 -11.87 -14.55
C PRO A 207 14.68 -10.44 -13.99
N TRP A 208 15.37 -10.32 -12.86
CA TRP A 208 15.74 -9.03 -12.27
C TRP A 208 17.22 -8.74 -12.48
N ASN A 209 17.59 -7.48 -12.38
CA ASN A 209 18.98 -7.03 -12.39
C ASN A 209 19.66 -7.38 -11.03
N GLN A 210 20.78 -6.72 -10.72
CA GLN A 210 21.53 -6.95 -9.48
C GLN A 210 20.85 -6.39 -8.21
N ASN A 211 19.67 -5.77 -8.31
CA ASN A 211 18.99 -5.12 -7.18
C ASN A 211 18.24 -6.13 -6.33
N GLU A 212 18.07 -5.82 -5.04
CA GLU A 212 17.22 -6.62 -4.15
C GLU A 212 15.74 -6.45 -4.56
N LEU A 213 15.08 -7.57 -4.89
CA LEU A 213 13.68 -7.57 -5.24
C LEU A 213 12.79 -7.59 -4.00
N ILE A 214 11.95 -6.55 -3.89
CA ILE A 214 10.85 -6.51 -2.95
C ILE A 214 9.55 -6.53 -3.74
N VAL A 215 8.60 -7.37 -3.31
CA VAL A 215 7.28 -7.45 -3.91
C VAL A 215 6.24 -6.95 -2.91
N LEU A 216 5.43 -6.00 -3.31
CA LEU A 216 4.35 -5.44 -2.54
C LEU A 216 3.02 -5.80 -3.22
N TYR A 217 1.98 -6.10 -2.47
CA TYR A 217 0.63 -6.04 -3.02
C TYR A 217 -0.21 -4.97 -2.33
N THR A 218 -1.18 -4.44 -3.08
CA THR A 218 -2.15 -3.46 -2.61
C THR A 218 -3.53 -3.65 -3.25
N ASP A 219 -4.51 -2.94 -2.73
CA ASP A 219 -5.86 -2.85 -3.29
C ASP A 219 -5.86 -1.96 -4.54
N ALA A 220 -6.85 -2.17 -5.43
CA ALA A 220 -6.99 -1.39 -6.65
C ALA A 220 -7.31 0.07 -6.36
N ASP A 221 -8.11 0.32 -5.33
CA ASP A 221 -8.46 1.66 -4.89
C ASP A 221 -7.24 2.50 -4.43
N LEU A 222 -7.48 3.80 -4.29
CA LEU A 222 -6.49 4.75 -3.78
C LEU A 222 -6.57 4.92 -2.25
N SER A 223 -7.18 3.98 -1.51
CA SER A 223 -7.28 4.07 -0.05
C SER A 223 -5.90 4.10 0.61
N THR A 224 -4.93 3.39 0.04
CA THR A 224 -3.51 3.50 0.41
C THR A 224 -2.72 4.05 -0.76
N ASN A 225 -2.24 5.30 -0.64
CA ASN A 225 -1.29 5.86 -1.59
C ASN A 225 0.01 5.04 -1.54
N ILE A 226 0.42 4.46 -2.67
CA ILE A 226 1.57 3.55 -2.74
C ILE A 226 2.91 4.27 -2.69
N GLY A 227 2.91 5.60 -2.76
CA GLY A 227 4.05 6.44 -2.39
C GLY A 227 4.48 6.29 -0.93
N GLN A 228 3.67 5.63 -0.09
CA GLN A 228 4.03 5.22 1.28
C GLN A 228 4.91 3.96 1.34
N ALA A 229 5.23 3.32 0.21
CA ALA A 229 5.98 2.05 0.19
C ALA A 229 7.36 2.12 0.87
N GLY A 230 8.03 3.28 0.84
CA GLY A 230 9.31 3.49 1.54
C GLY A 230 9.23 3.23 3.06
N LEU A 231 8.07 3.43 3.69
CA LEU A 231 7.84 3.09 5.09
C LEU A 231 7.95 1.58 5.35
N LEU A 232 7.49 0.75 4.41
CA LEU A 232 7.56 -0.71 4.50
C LEU A 232 8.97 -1.18 4.14
N LEU A 233 9.58 -0.59 3.11
CA LEU A 233 10.95 -0.90 2.70
C LEU A 233 11.96 -0.65 3.84
N LYS A 234 11.77 0.41 4.63
CA LYS A 234 12.56 0.67 5.85
C LYS A 234 12.54 -0.50 6.83
N GLN A 235 11.39 -1.15 7.00
CA GLN A 235 11.27 -2.29 7.91
C GLN A 235 11.97 -3.53 7.36
N LEU A 236 11.94 -3.74 6.05
CA LEU A 236 12.57 -4.87 5.35
C LEU A 236 14.10 -4.76 5.28
N ALA A 237 14.65 -3.57 5.53
CA ALA A 237 16.10 -3.37 5.68
C ALA A 237 16.69 -4.16 6.87
N ASP A 238 15.87 -4.55 7.86
CA ASP A 238 16.28 -5.53 8.86
C ASP A 238 16.34 -6.93 8.24
N THR A 239 17.51 -7.57 8.33
CA THR A 239 17.76 -8.89 7.77
C THR A 239 16.83 -9.98 8.34
N ASN A 240 16.30 -9.79 9.55
CA ASN A 240 15.36 -10.74 10.17
C ASN A 240 13.89 -10.47 9.81
N THR A 241 13.61 -9.39 9.08
CA THR A 241 12.24 -9.06 8.65
C THR A 241 12.02 -9.54 7.22
N MET A 242 11.04 -10.42 7.04
CA MET A 242 10.68 -11.00 5.73
C MET A 242 9.42 -10.37 5.14
N CYS A 243 8.59 -9.78 5.99
CA CYS A 243 7.36 -9.11 5.61
C CYS A 243 7.18 -7.81 6.41
N ALA A 244 6.76 -6.76 5.72
CA ALA A 244 6.34 -5.49 6.32
C ALA A 244 4.92 -5.17 5.85
N LEU A 245 4.05 -4.77 6.76
CA LEU A 245 2.67 -4.40 6.45
C LEU A 245 2.32 -3.01 6.96
N GLY A 246 1.49 -2.30 6.19
CA GLY A 246 0.90 -1.06 6.66
C GLY A 246 0.00 -1.32 7.87
N SER A 247 0.08 -0.46 8.89
CA SER A 247 -0.82 -0.49 10.04
C SER A 247 -1.62 0.80 10.10
N ARG A 248 -2.95 0.66 10.12
CA ARG A 248 -3.87 1.78 10.31
C ARG A 248 -3.99 2.21 11.77
N TYR A 249 -3.47 1.38 12.68
CA TYR A 249 -3.84 1.41 14.10
C TYR A 249 -2.64 1.50 15.04
N ASP A 250 -1.42 1.34 14.53
CA ASP A 250 -0.19 1.59 15.28
C ASP A 250 -0.06 3.10 15.57
N PRO A 251 0.70 3.49 16.61
CA PRO A 251 1.03 4.90 16.84
C PRO A 251 1.57 5.56 15.56
N GLY A 252 0.98 6.69 15.17
CA GLY A 252 1.30 7.38 13.91
C GLY A 252 0.50 6.89 12.69
N GLY A 253 -0.31 5.83 12.81
CA GLY A 253 -1.25 5.40 11.79
C GLY A 253 -2.51 6.27 11.83
N ILE A 254 -3.01 6.67 10.66
CA ILE A 254 -4.16 7.58 10.53
C ILE A 254 -5.22 6.96 9.65
N TYR A 255 -6.44 6.91 10.17
CA TYR A 255 -7.63 6.51 9.43
C TYR A 255 -8.41 7.75 9.01
N CYS A 256 -8.61 7.97 7.72
CA CYS A 256 -9.33 9.13 7.20
C CYS A 256 -10.69 8.71 6.66
N SER A 257 -11.75 9.32 7.16
CA SER A 257 -13.11 9.11 6.65
C SER A 257 -13.52 10.27 5.74
N PRO A 258 -14.70 10.23 5.08
CA PRO A 258 -15.23 11.35 4.30
C PRO A 258 -15.34 12.67 5.09
N SER A 259 -15.27 12.59 6.42
CA SER A 259 -15.32 13.73 7.34
C SER A 259 -13.93 14.21 7.83
N GLY A 260 -12.85 13.66 7.26
CA GLY A 260 -11.46 14.07 7.49
C GLY A 260 -10.63 13.02 8.24
N ALA A 261 -9.40 13.39 8.57
CA ALA A 261 -8.52 12.56 9.38
C ALA A 261 -9.13 12.29 10.76
N ARG A 262 -9.25 11.00 11.10
CA ARG A 262 -9.79 10.51 12.37
C ARG A 262 -8.70 9.75 13.12
N GLY A 263 -8.71 9.90 14.44
CA GLY A 263 -8.18 8.84 15.30
C GLY A 263 -9.17 7.67 15.34
N LEU A 264 -8.77 6.56 15.94
CA LEU A 264 -9.68 5.44 16.17
C LEU A 264 -10.85 5.87 17.06
N SER A 265 -12.08 5.72 16.57
CA SER A 265 -13.26 5.90 17.43
C SER A 265 -13.28 4.84 18.53
N GLU A 266 -13.98 5.08 19.64
CA GLU A 266 -14.13 4.06 20.70
C GLU A 266 -14.74 2.76 20.17
N HIS A 267 -15.65 2.88 19.20
CA HIS A 267 -16.24 1.72 18.55
C HIS A 267 -15.21 0.96 17.69
N ASP A 268 -14.35 1.66 16.95
CA ASP A 268 -13.29 1.03 16.16
C ASP A 268 -12.24 0.38 17.06
N LYS A 269 -11.87 1.04 18.16
CA LYS A 269 -10.99 0.44 19.18
C LYS A 269 -11.56 -0.87 19.70
N LEU A 270 -12.85 -0.92 20.04
CA LEU A 270 -13.48 -2.15 20.54
C LEU A 270 -13.49 -3.26 19.48
N ARG A 271 -13.86 -2.94 18.23
CA ARG A 271 -13.80 -3.89 17.10
C ARG A 271 -12.39 -4.43 16.91
N LEU A 272 -11.38 -3.57 16.98
CA LEU A 272 -9.97 -3.94 16.82
C LEU A 272 -9.45 -4.79 17.96
N ILE A 273 -9.81 -4.46 19.20
CA ILE A 273 -9.46 -5.27 20.38
C ILE A 273 -10.04 -6.67 20.21
N PHE A 274 -11.32 -6.79 19.88
CA PHE A 274 -11.97 -8.09 19.68
C PHE A 274 -11.32 -8.88 18.54
N ARG A 275 -11.11 -8.24 17.39
CA ARG A 275 -10.43 -8.85 16.24
C ARG A 275 -9.03 -9.34 16.59
N ASN A 276 -8.24 -8.50 17.25
CA ASN A 276 -6.89 -8.84 17.67
C ASN A 276 -6.88 -9.96 18.72
N TYR A 277 -7.87 -9.99 19.62
CA TYR A 277 -8.03 -11.07 20.60
C TYR A 277 -8.32 -12.41 19.91
N VAL A 278 -9.30 -12.45 19.00
CA VAL A 278 -9.63 -13.66 18.23
C VAL A 278 -8.44 -14.12 17.39
N ARG A 279 -7.81 -13.20 16.64
CA ARG A 279 -6.64 -13.49 15.81
C ARG A 279 -5.47 -13.99 16.65
N ALA A 280 -5.17 -13.37 17.79
CA ALA A 280 -4.06 -13.81 18.64
C ALA A 280 -4.30 -15.22 19.22
N GLY A 281 -5.55 -15.60 19.47
CA GLY A 281 -5.90 -16.97 19.87
C GLY A 281 -5.73 -18.00 18.74
N LEU A 282 -6.07 -17.63 17.49
CA LEU A 282 -6.00 -18.52 16.34
C LEU A 282 -4.60 -18.60 15.70
N LEU A 283 -3.88 -17.47 15.68
CA LEU A 283 -2.60 -17.28 15.00
C LEU A 283 -1.58 -16.60 15.94
N PRO A 284 -1.25 -17.22 17.09
CA PRO A 284 -0.34 -16.63 18.08
C PRO A 284 1.06 -16.38 17.53
N GLN A 285 1.49 -17.13 16.50
CA GLN A 285 2.81 -17.00 15.86
C GLN A 285 3.01 -15.63 15.23
N LEU A 286 1.94 -14.99 14.73
CA LEU A 286 2.03 -13.64 14.15
C LEU A 286 2.32 -12.55 15.20
N GLY A 287 2.26 -12.88 16.49
CA GLY A 287 2.43 -11.91 17.56
C GLY A 287 1.22 -10.99 17.74
N PRO A 288 1.24 -10.11 18.75
CA PRO A 288 0.13 -9.20 19.06
C PRO A 288 0.11 -7.98 18.11
N GLY A 289 -1.07 -7.39 17.94
CA GLY A 289 -1.22 -6.06 17.32
C GLY A 289 -1.07 -5.98 15.79
N VAL A 290 -0.87 -7.10 15.10
CA VAL A 290 -0.74 -7.13 13.63
C VAL A 290 -2.07 -6.80 12.95
N ASP A 291 -2.11 -5.71 12.16
CA ASP A 291 -3.22 -5.32 11.30
C ASP A 291 -3.24 -6.18 10.02
N THR A 292 -3.52 -7.47 10.19
CA THR A 292 -3.54 -8.45 9.08
C THR A 292 -4.49 -8.09 7.95
N GLN A 293 -5.50 -7.26 8.22
CA GLN A 293 -6.52 -6.83 7.27
C GLN A 293 -6.14 -5.57 6.48
N CYS A 294 -4.94 -5.03 6.66
CA CYS A 294 -4.45 -3.94 5.81
C CYS A 294 -3.97 -4.54 4.48
N GLY A 295 -4.56 -4.12 3.36
CA GLY A 295 -4.23 -4.61 2.02
C GLY A 295 -2.84 -4.21 1.51
N PHE A 296 -2.05 -3.46 2.28
CA PHE A 296 -0.74 -2.94 1.87
C PHE A 296 0.39 -3.73 2.55
N LYS A 297 0.96 -4.72 1.84
CA LYS A 297 1.96 -5.65 2.41
C LYS A 297 3.12 -5.88 1.44
N ALA A 298 4.34 -5.75 1.94
CA ALA A 298 5.59 -5.93 1.20
C ALA A 298 6.38 -7.13 1.74
N PHE A 299 7.02 -7.87 0.84
CA PHE A 299 7.69 -9.13 1.11
C PHE A 299 9.04 -9.16 0.41
N LYS A 300 10.03 -9.76 1.08
CA LYS A 300 11.25 -10.19 0.39
C LYS A 300 10.92 -11.31 -0.60
N ALA A 301 11.53 -11.26 -1.78
CA ALA A 301 11.30 -12.24 -2.83
C ALA A 301 11.53 -13.70 -2.36
N GLU A 302 12.56 -13.93 -1.55
CA GLU A 302 12.85 -15.26 -1.01
C GLU A 302 11.75 -15.80 -0.10
N ALA A 303 11.05 -14.92 0.64
CA ALA A 303 9.95 -15.33 1.51
C ALA A 303 8.78 -15.85 0.69
N LEU A 304 8.46 -15.16 -0.41
CA LEU A 304 7.45 -15.57 -1.37
C LEU A 304 7.84 -16.87 -2.08
N ALA A 305 9.07 -16.99 -2.55
CA ALA A 305 9.56 -18.21 -3.19
C ALA A 305 9.45 -19.45 -2.28
N ALA A 306 9.70 -19.28 -0.98
CA ALA A 306 9.61 -20.37 -0.01
C ALA A 306 8.16 -20.75 0.39
N THR A 307 7.16 -19.90 0.11
CA THR A 307 5.81 -20.04 0.71
C THR A 307 4.65 -20.04 -0.28
N LEU A 308 4.73 -19.37 -1.43
CA LEU A 308 3.60 -19.21 -2.35
C LEU A 308 3.01 -20.55 -2.84
N GLU A 309 3.85 -21.52 -3.21
CA GLU A 309 3.38 -22.83 -3.68
C GLU A 309 2.75 -23.70 -2.58
N LYS A 310 2.91 -23.30 -1.31
CA LYS A 310 2.33 -24.00 -0.15
C LYS A 310 0.93 -23.47 0.21
N LEU A 311 0.53 -22.32 -0.34
CA LEU A 311 -0.79 -21.73 -0.09
C LEU A 311 -1.91 -22.61 -0.63
N VAL A 312 -2.86 -22.92 0.24
CA VAL A 312 -4.07 -23.68 -0.08
C VAL A 312 -5.25 -22.75 -0.36
N ASP A 313 -5.40 -21.70 0.43
CA ASP A 313 -6.50 -20.74 0.29
C ASP A 313 -6.26 -19.80 -0.90
N LYS A 314 -7.21 -19.78 -1.84
CA LYS A 314 -7.24 -18.85 -2.99
C LYS A 314 -8.31 -17.76 -2.84
N GLY A 315 -9.04 -17.78 -1.73
CA GLY A 315 -10.05 -16.79 -1.38
C GLY A 315 -9.47 -15.56 -0.67
N SER A 316 -10.34 -14.81 0.01
CA SER A 316 -9.97 -13.52 0.62
C SER A 316 -9.09 -13.63 1.86
N SER A 317 -8.97 -14.81 2.47
CA SER A 317 -8.15 -15.05 3.68
C SER A 317 -6.73 -15.54 3.40
N PHE A 318 -6.33 -15.63 2.13
CA PHE A 318 -5.02 -16.13 1.71
C PHE A 318 -3.85 -15.40 2.40
N ASP A 319 -4.03 -14.12 2.72
CA ASP A 319 -2.99 -13.28 3.27
C ASP A 319 -2.63 -13.67 4.71
N MET A 320 -3.61 -14.12 5.50
CA MET A 320 -3.37 -14.66 6.84
C MET A 320 -2.61 -15.98 6.77
N GLU A 321 -2.95 -16.85 5.81
CA GLU A 321 -2.20 -18.10 5.56
C GLU A 321 -0.76 -17.79 5.15
N LEU A 322 -0.56 -16.84 4.23
CA LEU A 322 0.75 -16.42 3.76
C LEU A 322 1.62 -15.88 4.90
N LEU A 323 1.07 -14.97 5.71
CA LEU A 323 1.78 -14.44 6.88
C LEU A 323 2.15 -15.55 7.86
N LEU A 324 1.26 -16.50 8.10
CA LEU A 324 1.54 -17.64 8.99
C LEU A 324 2.66 -18.52 8.43
N LEU A 325 2.62 -18.87 7.15
CA LEU A 325 3.64 -19.69 6.49
C LEU A 325 5.02 -19.03 6.52
N ILE A 326 5.09 -17.73 6.24
CA ILE A 326 6.34 -16.97 6.31
C ILE A 326 6.90 -16.99 7.74
N THR A 327 6.06 -16.71 8.74
CA THR A 327 6.47 -16.74 10.14
C THR A 327 6.96 -18.14 10.55
N LEU A 328 6.22 -19.20 10.23
CA LEU A 328 6.63 -20.57 10.56
C LEU A 328 7.93 -21.00 9.88
N HIS A 329 8.24 -20.44 8.71
CA HIS A 329 9.45 -20.78 7.96
C HIS A 329 10.69 -20.02 8.41
N TYR A 330 10.54 -18.73 8.78
CA TYR A 330 11.68 -17.82 9.01
C TYR A 330 11.84 -17.35 10.45
N ASP A 331 10.83 -17.50 11.32
CA ASP A 331 10.94 -17.04 12.70
C ASP A 331 11.89 -17.92 13.52
N ASN A 332 13.08 -17.38 13.78
CA ASN A 332 14.12 -17.98 14.60
C ASN A 332 14.27 -17.27 15.97
N GLY A 333 13.17 -16.74 16.51
CA GLY A 333 13.16 -16.02 17.79
C GLY A 333 13.18 -14.49 17.65
N GLY A 334 12.72 -13.97 16.51
CA GLY A 334 12.66 -12.54 16.18
C GLY A 334 11.36 -12.19 15.45
N ARG A 335 11.05 -10.89 15.30
CA ARG A 335 9.83 -10.50 14.56
C ARG A 335 10.06 -10.55 13.05
N THR A 336 9.70 -11.67 12.44
CA THR A 336 9.69 -11.90 10.98
C THR A 336 8.75 -10.96 10.23
N VAL A 337 7.65 -10.58 10.88
CA VAL A 337 6.64 -9.66 10.34
C VAL A 337 6.68 -8.36 11.14
N LYS A 338 6.91 -7.24 10.46
CA LYS A 338 6.87 -5.89 11.05
C LYS A 338 5.76 -5.06 10.45
N GLN A 339 5.44 -3.97 11.14
CA GLN A 339 4.43 -3.02 10.72
C GLN A 339 5.05 -1.64 10.51
N ALA A 340 4.49 -0.87 9.59
CA ALA A 340 4.75 0.55 9.46
C ALA A 340 3.42 1.30 9.55
N PRO A 341 3.28 2.32 10.42
CA PRO A 341 2.04 3.08 10.49
C PRO A 341 1.84 3.87 9.19
N ILE A 342 0.64 3.82 8.62
CA ILE A 342 0.29 4.48 7.35
C ILE A 342 -0.90 5.43 7.51
N VAL A 343 -1.09 6.31 6.53
CA VAL A 343 -2.38 6.98 6.30
C VAL A 343 -3.20 6.12 5.36
N TRP A 344 -4.43 5.83 5.76
CA TRP A 344 -5.43 5.10 4.98
C TRP A 344 -6.70 5.94 4.85
N ILE A 345 -7.22 6.09 3.64
CA ILE A 345 -8.35 6.96 3.30
C ILE A 345 -9.52 6.10 2.83
N GLU A 346 -10.70 6.27 3.42
CA GLU A 346 -11.90 5.54 3.00
C GLU A 346 -12.25 5.82 1.54
N SER A 347 -12.35 4.76 0.72
CA SER A 347 -12.95 4.81 -0.61
C SER A 347 -14.17 3.89 -0.74
N ASN A 348 -15.32 4.40 -0.29
CA ASN A 348 -16.52 3.57 -0.13
C ASN A 348 -17.45 3.51 -1.35
N GLU A 349 -17.32 4.43 -2.32
CA GLU A 349 -18.33 4.61 -3.39
C GLU A 349 -18.54 3.36 -4.24
N GLU A 350 -17.47 2.67 -4.62
CA GLU A 350 -17.50 1.44 -5.43
C GLU A 350 -16.95 0.24 -4.62
N SER A 351 -17.18 0.20 -3.30
CA SER A 351 -16.72 -0.91 -2.47
C SER A 351 -17.63 -2.13 -2.65
N ASN A 352 -17.05 -3.25 -3.08
CA ASN A 352 -17.76 -4.51 -3.32
C ASN A 352 -17.98 -5.37 -2.06
N PHE A 353 -17.71 -4.83 -0.86
CA PHE A 353 -17.73 -5.57 0.41
C PHE A 353 -19.02 -5.41 1.24
N TYR A 354 -20.14 -5.00 0.63
CA TYR A 354 -21.41 -4.75 1.33
C TYR A 354 -22.56 -5.66 0.87
#